data_AF-A0A8T7ETD6-F1
#
_entry.id   AF-A0A8T7ETD6-F1
#
_cell.length_a   1.000
_cell.length_b   1.000
_cell.length_c   1.000
_cell.angle_alpha   90.00
_cell.angle_beta   90.00
_cell.angle_gamma   90.00
#
_symmetry.space_group_name_H-M   'P 1'
#
loop_
_entity.id
_entity.type
_entity.pdbx_description
1 polymer ?
#
loop_
_entity_poly.entity_id
_entity_poly.type
_entity_poly.pdbx_seq_one_letter_code
_entity_poly.pdbx_strand_id
1 'polypeptide(L)'
;MIHFLVRVLVNSIAAAVAMNIVPGLRLAPALADPIAILSAYVGMGLVFGILHSFLRPTILVLTGRFYIWSMGLLALATDTFIFLLLSYIVPAVWQIGEARLLSAVVGAMTMGVVVIVLEAVTGLDSPQVLKGRRSPFYWRWLGMLPTGRRNRMVESLRTQQMINTIQRYVVDILVGVSPVGGLRRSIQRIMFRGSSTLISGTPAVKLRLML
;
A
#
# COMPACT_ATOMS: atom_id res chain seq x y z
N MET A 1 -11.85 -7.59 10.66
CA MET A 1 -11.48 -8.81 9.90
C MET A 1 -11.70 -8.63 8.41
N ILE A 2 -12.88 -8.17 7.95
CA ILE A 2 -13.18 -7.94 6.52
C ILE A 2 -12.16 -7.01 5.84
N HIS A 3 -11.76 -5.91 6.49
CA HIS A 3 -10.73 -5.00 5.96
C HIS A 3 -9.39 -5.71 5.64
N PHE A 4 -8.97 -6.64 6.49
CA PHE A 4 -7.74 -7.41 6.28
C PHE A 4 -7.89 -8.38 5.10
N LEU A 5 -9.04 -9.07 4.99
CA LEU A 5 -9.34 -9.95 3.86
C LEU A 5 -9.33 -9.20 2.52
N VAL A 6 -9.97 -8.04 2.45
CA VAL A 6 -9.97 -7.23 1.21
C VAL A 6 -8.56 -6.73 0.89
N ARG A 7 -7.77 -6.35 1.89
CA ARG A 7 -6.36 -5.96 1.71
C ARG A 7 -5.51 -7.12 1.16
N VAL A 8 -5.68 -8.33 1.69
CA VAL A 8 -4.99 -9.52 1.16
C VAL A 8 -5.42 -9.80 -0.28
N LEU A 9 -6.73 -9.75 -0.57
CA LEU A 9 -7.24 -9.94 -1.94
C LEU A 9 -6.69 -8.92 -2.93
N VAL A 10 -6.67 -7.63 -2.56
CA VAL A 10 -6.11 -6.56 -3.39
C VAL A 10 -4.63 -6.80 -3.68
N ASN A 11 -3.84 -7.15 -2.65
CA ASN A 11 -2.42 -7.47 -2.84
C ASN A 11 -2.21 -8.72 -3.71
N SER A 12 -3.04 -9.76 -3.54
CA SER A 12 -2.96 -10.97 -4.36
C SER A 12 -3.32 -10.70 -5.82
N ILE A 13 -4.37 -9.91 -6.09
CA ILE A 13 -4.76 -9.53 -7.45
C ILE A 13 -3.66 -8.66 -8.08
N ALA A 14 -3.13 -7.70 -7.33
CA ALA A 14 -2.05 -6.85 -7.81
C ALA A 14 -0.80 -7.67 -8.17
N ALA A 15 -0.45 -8.68 -7.36
CA ALA A 15 0.67 -9.57 -7.64
C ALA A 15 0.41 -10.39 -8.91
N ALA A 16 -0.80 -10.93 -9.07
CA ALA A 16 -1.18 -11.67 -10.27
C ALA A 16 -1.10 -10.79 -11.54
N VAL A 17 -1.58 -9.55 -11.47
CA VAL A 17 -1.52 -8.60 -12.60
C VAL A 17 -0.06 -8.22 -12.91
N ALA A 18 0.74 -7.91 -11.89
CA ALA A 18 2.15 -7.58 -12.07
C ALA A 18 2.91 -8.74 -12.76
N MET A 19 2.62 -9.99 -12.40
CA MET A 19 3.25 -11.17 -13.03
C MET A 19 2.85 -11.38 -14.48
N ASN A 20 1.62 -11.05 -14.87
CA ASN A 20 1.17 -11.18 -16.26
C ASN A 20 1.71 -10.05 -17.17
N ILE A 21 1.95 -8.87 -16.60
CA ILE A 21 2.39 -7.69 -17.37
C ILE A 21 3.91 -7.61 -17.48
N VAL A 22 4.65 -8.03 -16.46
CA VAL A 22 6.10 -7.81 -16.40
C VAL A 22 6.83 -8.93 -17.16
N PRO A 23 7.52 -8.60 -18.27
CA PRO A 23 8.30 -9.59 -18.99
C PRO A 23 9.47 -10.07 -18.12
N GLY A 24 9.52 -11.38 -17.86
CA GLY A 24 10.56 -12.02 -17.03
C GLY A 24 10.08 -12.59 -15.69
N LEU A 25 8.77 -12.53 -15.39
CA LEU A 25 8.16 -13.23 -14.24
C LEU A 25 7.31 -14.39 -14.74
N ARG A 26 7.93 -15.52 -15.06
CA ARG A 26 7.18 -16.74 -15.37
C ARG A 26 7.27 -17.70 -14.19
N LEU A 27 6.11 -18.25 -13.82
CA LEU A 27 6.01 -19.42 -12.96
C LEU A 27 6.86 -20.53 -13.58
N ALA A 28 7.62 -21.25 -12.76
CA ALA A 28 8.37 -22.40 -13.23
C ALA A 28 7.41 -23.38 -13.94
N PRO A 29 7.76 -23.92 -15.12
CA PRO A 29 6.89 -24.79 -15.91
C PRO A 29 6.53 -26.12 -15.21
N ALA A 30 7.11 -26.40 -14.04
CA ALA A 30 6.80 -27.55 -13.19
C ALA A 30 5.45 -27.45 -12.46
N LEU A 31 4.80 -26.27 -12.46
CA LEU A 31 3.47 -26.06 -11.86
C LEU A 31 2.39 -26.26 -12.93
N ALA A 32 2.12 -27.51 -13.32
CA ALA A 32 1.04 -27.85 -14.25
C ALA A 32 -0.35 -27.83 -13.59
N ASP A 33 -0.41 -27.91 -12.26
CA ASP A 33 -1.67 -27.96 -11.51
C ASP A 33 -2.26 -26.56 -11.26
N PRO A 34 -3.52 -26.30 -11.64
CA PRO A 34 -4.18 -25.01 -11.41
C PRO A 34 -4.22 -24.58 -9.93
N ILE A 35 -4.32 -25.55 -9.02
CA ILE A 35 -4.34 -25.32 -7.57
C ILE A 35 -2.96 -24.85 -7.08
N ALA A 36 -1.88 -25.41 -7.64
CA ALA A 36 -0.51 -25.04 -7.28
C ALA A 36 -0.15 -23.63 -7.80
N ILE A 37 -0.69 -23.26 -8.96
CA ILE A 37 -0.58 -21.89 -9.50
C ILE A 37 -1.30 -20.89 -8.59
N LEU A 38 -2.54 -21.18 -8.18
CA LEU A 38 -3.32 -20.29 -7.32
C LEU A 38 -2.67 -20.13 -5.94
N SER A 39 -2.20 -21.23 -5.34
CA SER A 39 -1.53 -21.20 -4.04
C SER A 39 -0.21 -20.44 -4.09
N ALA A 40 0.54 -20.54 -5.19
CA ALA A 40 1.72 -19.72 -5.42
C ALA A 40 1.36 -18.22 -5.45
N TYR A 41 0.33 -17.82 -6.20
CA TYR A 41 -0.10 -16.41 -6.25
C TYR A 41 -0.52 -15.87 -4.87
N VAL A 42 -1.29 -16.64 -4.11
CA VAL A 42 -1.71 -16.26 -2.76
C VAL A 42 -0.51 -16.18 -1.81
N GLY A 43 0.38 -17.17 -1.86
CA GLY A 43 1.62 -17.18 -1.08
C GLY A 43 2.51 -15.98 -1.40
N MET A 44 2.63 -15.62 -2.68
CA MET A 44 3.40 -14.44 -3.11
C MET A 44 2.77 -13.13 -2.66
N GLY A 45 1.45 -12.98 -2.83
CA GLY A 45 0.72 -11.81 -2.32
C GLY A 45 0.86 -11.65 -0.80
N LEU A 46 0.92 -12.76 -0.07
CA LEU A 46 1.18 -12.78 1.38
C LEU A 46 2.61 -12.36 1.71
N VAL A 47 3.64 -12.98 1.11
CA VAL A 47 5.04 -12.63 1.39
C VAL A 47 5.32 -11.19 1.00
N PHE A 48 4.86 -10.76 -0.18
CA PHE A 48 4.96 -9.36 -0.60
C PHE A 48 4.25 -8.42 0.39
N GLY A 49 3.03 -8.76 0.80
CA GLY A 49 2.28 -7.97 1.78
C GLY A 49 2.99 -7.85 3.13
N ILE A 50 3.58 -8.95 3.63
CA ILE A 50 4.36 -8.97 4.87
C ILE A 50 5.62 -8.12 4.74
N LEU A 51 6.40 -8.34 3.68
CA LEU A 51 7.61 -7.58 3.39
C LEU A 51 7.28 -6.09 3.28
N HIS A 52 6.28 -5.73 2.50
CA HIS A 52 5.85 -4.35 2.33
C HIS A 52 5.39 -3.72 3.65
N SER A 53 4.61 -4.46 4.45
CA SER A 53 4.15 -3.97 5.76
C SER A 53 5.27 -3.74 6.77
N PHE A 54 6.40 -4.45 6.64
CA PHE A 54 7.53 -4.34 7.57
C PHE A 54 8.64 -3.39 7.07
N LEU A 55 8.96 -3.46 5.78
CA LEU A 55 10.03 -2.67 5.15
C LEU A 55 9.64 -1.21 5.02
N ARG A 56 8.40 -0.89 4.64
CA ARG A 56 7.99 0.50 4.43
C ARG A 56 8.06 1.35 5.72
N PRO A 57 7.55 0.91 6.88
CA PRO A 57 7.75 1.64 8.13
C PRO A 57 9.23 1.79 8.50
N THR A 58 10.02 0.72 8.34
CA THR A 58 11.45 0.72 8.65
C THR A 58 12.20 1.76 7.82
N ILE A 59 11.94 1.80 6.51
CA ILE A 59 12.56 2.76 5.60
C ILE A 59 12.06 4.19 5.85
N LEU A 60 10.79 4.36 6.22
CA LEU A 60 10.28 5.69 6.60
C LEU A 60 10.92 6.21 7.89
N VAL A 61 11.25 5.34 8.86
CA VAL A 61 11.96 5.74 10.08
C VAL A 61 13.40 6.12 9.76
N LEU A 62 14.09 5.34 8.92
CA LEU A 62 15.48 5.59 8.52
C LEU A 62 15.61 6.82 7.61
N THR A 63 14.69 6.98 6.68
CA THR A 63 14.85 7.85 5.51
C THR A 63 13.75 8.91 5.40
N GLY A 64 12.97 9.13 6.48
CA GLY A 64 11.73 9.91 6.46
C GLY A 64 11.80 11.32 5.83
N ARG A 65 12.92 12.05 6.02
CA ARG A 65 13.14 13.36 5.38
C ARG A 65 13.54 13.24 3.90
N PHE A 66 14.44 12.30 3.60
CA PHE A 66 14.87 12.03 2.23
C PHE A 66 13.73 11.49 1.37
N TYR A 67 12.78 10.77 1.96
CA TYR A 67 11.58 10.29 1.27
C TYR A 67 10.78 11.45 0.65
N ILE A 68 10.56 12.53 1.41
CA ILE A 68 9.84 13.72 0.94
C ILE A 68 10.66 14.46 -0.13
N TRP A 69 11.97 14.58 0.10
CA TRP A 69 12.85 15.30 -0.83
C TRP A 69 13.02 14.59 -2.16
N SER A 70 12.94 13.26 -2.16
CA SER A 70 13.14 12.42 -3.35
C SER A 70 12.01 12.46 -4.39
N MET A 71 10.91 13.21 -4.15
CA MET A 71 9.74 13.27 -5.05
C MET A 71 9.22 11.87 -5.48
N GLY A 72 9.32 10.87 -4.60
CA GLY A 72 8.90 9.50 -4.87
C GLY A 72 9.97 8.58 -5.47
N LEU A 73 11.16 9.07 -5.81
CA LEU A 73 12.27 8.23 -6.27
C LEU A 73 12.69 7.20 -5.21
N LEU A 74 12.71 7.60 -3.93
CA LEU A 74 13.01 6.67 -2.85
C LEU A 74 11.88 5.66 -2.63
N ALA A 75 10.62 6.05 -2.88
CA ALA A 75 9.50 5.11 -2.84
C ALA A 75 9.68 4.03 -3.91
N LEU A 76 10.02 4.43 -5.13
CA LEU A 76 10.34 3.51 -6.21
C LEU A 76 11.55 2.62 -5.88
N ALA A 77 12.61 3.19 -5.32
CA ALA A 77 13.79 2.42 -4.90
C ALA A 77 13.44 1.40 -3.80
N THR A 78 12.56 1.78 -2.87
CA THR A 78 12.05 0.91 -1.81
C THR A 78 11.23 -0.24 -2.39
N ASP A 79 10.30 0.06 -3.29
CA ASP A 79 9.45 -0.96 -3.91
C ASP A 79 10.28 -1.90 -4.78
N THR A 80 11.27 -1.37 -5.51
CA THR A 80 12.24 -2.17 -6.27
C THR A 80 13.07 -3.06 -5.35
N PHE A 81 13.53 -2.54 -4.21
CA PHE A 81 14.27 -3.31 -3.22
C PHE A 81 13.43 -4.43 -2.61
N ILE A 82 12.17 -4.16 -2.24
CA ILE A 82 11.22 -5.16 -1.75
C ILE A 82 11.02 -6.27 -2.80
N PHE A 83 10.88 -5.87 -4.06
CA PHE A 83 10.67 -6.80 -5.17
C PHE A 83 11.89 -7.67 -5.45
N LEU A 84 13.09 -7.09 -5.42
CA LEU A 84 14.35 -7.85 -5.51
C LEU A 84 14.50 -8.82 -4.35
N LEU A 85 14.19 -8.38 -3.12
CA LEU A 85 14.25 -9.24 -1.94
C LEU A 85 13.27 -10.41 -2.06
N LEU A 86 12.06 -10.16 -2.56
CA LEU A 86 11.07 -11.21 -2.83
C LEU A 86 11.59 -12.23 -3.86
N SER A 87 12.22 -11.76 -4.94
CA SER A 87 12.84 -12.62 -5.95
C SER A 87 13.93 -13.53 -5.38
N TYR A 88 14.65 -13.06 -4.35
CA TYR A 88 15.69 -13.82 -3.67
C TYR A 88 15.12 -14.84 -2.68
N ILE A 89 14.03 -14.52 -1.99
CA ILE A 89 13.40 -15.40 -1.00
C ILE A 89 12.61 -16.52 -1.67
N VAL A 90 12.04 -16.30 -2.86
CA VAL A 90 11.21 -17.28 -3.57
C VAL A 90 11.82 -17.63 -4.94
N PRO A 91 13.06 -18.16 -5.00
CA PRO A 91 13.74 -18.41 -6.27
C PRO A 91 13.06 -19.52 -7.08
N ALA A 92 12.38 -20.46 -6.42
CA ALA A 92 11.73 -21.62 -7.04
C ALA A 92 10.53 -21.24 -7.96
N VAL A 93 9.98 -20.03 -7.80
CA VAL A 93 8.82 -19.54 -8.57
C VAL A 93 9.24 -18.55 -9.65
N TRP A 94 10.49 -18.06 -9.62
CA TRP A 94 10.98 -16.97 -10.46
C TRP A 94 12.02 -17.47 -11.47
N GLN A 95 11.62 -17.70 -12.72
CA GLN A 95 12.59 -17.70 -13.83
C GLN A 95 12.82 -16.27 -14.29
N ILE A 96 13.77 -15.61 -13.63
CA ILE A 96 14.15 -14.23 -13.96
C ILE A 96 14.98 -14.25 -15.25
N GLY A 97 14.47 -13.62 -16.31
CA GLY A 97 15.24 -13.37 -17.53
C GLY A 97 16.49 -12.51 -17.27
N GLU A 98 17.39 -12.40 -18.25
CA GLU A 98 18.74 -11.83 -18.10
C GLU A 98 18.80 -10.39 -17.53
N ALA A 99 17.71 -9.61 -17.63
CA ALA A 99 17.62 -8.24 -17.11
C ALA A 99 16.91 -8.12 -15.74
N ARG A 100 17.49 -8.72 -14.69
CA ARG A 100 16.90 -8.80 -13.33
C ARG A 100 16.50 -7.46 -12.70
N LEU A 101 17.31 -6.42 -12.91
CA LEU A 101 17.04 -5.10 -12.34
C LEU A 101 15.88 -4.38 -13.05
N LEU A 102 15.83 -4.45 -14.38
CA LEU A 102 14.75 -3.82 -15.15
C LEU A 102 13.42 -4.52 -14.92
N SER A 103 13.39 -5.85 -14.89
CA SER A 103 12.17 -6.59 -14.55
C SER A 103 11.72 -6.29 -13.11
N ALA A 104 12.67 -6.09 -12.18
CA ALA A 104 12.34 -5.70 -10.82
C ALA A 104 11.75 -4.30 -10.70
N VAL A 105 12.32 -3.31 -11.40
CA VAL A 105 11.81 -1.94 -11.41
C VAL A 105 10.42 -1.90 -12.05
N VAL A 106 10.24 -2.53 -13.22
CA VAL A 106 8.94 -2.58 -13.91
C VAL A 106 7.92 -3.36 -13.08
N GLY A 107 8.34 -4.44 -12.41
CA GLY A 107 7.51 -5.20 -11.48
C GLY A 107 7.04 -4.39 -10.29
N ALA A 108 7.96 -3.70 -9.63
CA ALA A 108 7.65 -2.80 -8.53
C ALA A 108 6.72 -1.65 -8.95
N MET A 109 6.99 -1.01 -10.09
CA MET A 109 6.14 0.06 -10.63
C MET A 109 4.73 -0.45 -10.95
N THR A 110 4.62 -1.56 -11.66
CA THR A 110 3.33 -2.16 -12.04
C THR A 110 2.54 -2.55 -10.79
N MET A 111 3.20 -3.22 -9.84
CA MET A 111 2.59 -3.60 -8.57
C MET A 111 2.09 -2.38 -7.81
N GLY A 112 2.90 -1.34 -7.67
CA GLY A 112 2.53 -0.10 -6.99
C GLY A 112 1.32 0.57 -7.63
N VAL A 113 1.31 0.69 -8.97
CA VAL A 113 0.18 1.28 -9.71
C VAL A 113 -1.08 0.45 -9.52
N VAL A 114 -1.01 -0.87 -9.66
CA VAL A 114 -2.19 -1.74 -9.54
C VAL A 114 -2.74 -1.74 -8.12
N VAL A 115 -1.88 -1.77 -7.10
CA VAL A 115 -2.30 -1.64 -5.70
C VAL A 115 -3.01 -0.29 -5.48
N ILE A 116 -2.41 0.83 -5.92
CA ILE A 116 -3.02 2.17 -5.77
C ILE A 116 -4.40 2.20 -6.43
N VAL A 117 -4.53 1.69 -7.66
CA VAL A 117 -5.80 1.66 -8.39
C VAL A 117 -6.82 0.79 -7.65
N LEU A 118 -6.44 -0.42 -7.24
CA LEU A 118 -7.34 -1.33 -6.54
C LEU A 118 -7.75 -0.79 -5.16
N GLU A 119 -6.83 -0.20 -4.38
CA GLU A 119 -7.14 0.42 -3.09
C GLU A 119 -8.09 1.63 -3.28
N ALA A 120 -7.88 2.42 -4.33
CA ALA A 120 -8.74 3.54 -4.69
C ALA A 120 -10.15 3.10 -5.11
N VAL A 121 -10.27 2.02 -5.89
CA VAL A 121 -11.53 1.43 -6.36
C VAL A 121 -12.30 0.76 -5.22
N THR A 122 -11.61 -0.04 -4.41
CA THR A 122 -12.20 -0.75 -3.27
C THR A 122 -12.50 0.19 -2.10
N GLY A 123 -11.87 1.36 -2.04
CA GLY A 123 -12.01 2.30 -0.94
C GLY A 123 -11.26 1.85 0.31
N LEU A 124 -10.21 1.04 0.18
CA LEU A 124 -9.34 0.70 1.31
C LEU A 124 -8.63 1.93 1.89
N ASP A 125 -8.37 2.94 1.04
CA ASP A 125 -7.72 4.20 1.40
C ASP A 125 -8.66 5.27 1.97
N SER A 126 -9.91 4.90 2.25
CA SER A 126 -10.90 5.89 2.68
C SER A 126 -10.50 6.56 3.99
N PRO A 127 -10.56 7.90 4.09
CA PRO A 127 -10.27 8.61 5.32
C PRO A 127 -11.28 8.20 6.40
N GLN A 128 -10.78 7.66 7.51
CA GLN A 128 -11.60 7.28 8.65
C GLN A 128 -11.63 8.43 9.64
N VAL A 129 -12.82 8.94 9.95
CA VAL A 129 -13.00 9.88 11.06
C VAL A 129 -12.94 9.06 12.34
N LEU A 130 -11.76 9.00 12.96
CA LEU A 130 -11.55 8.32 14.24
C LEU A 130 -12.38 9.03 15.32
N LYS A 131 -13.58 8.51 15.60
CA LYS A 131 -14.33 8.84 16.82
C LYS A 131 -13.56 8.24 18.00
N GLY A 132 -12.72 9.07 18.61
CA GLY A 132 -11.88 8.70 19.75
C GLY A 132 -10.40 8.72 19.37
N ARG A 133 -9.66 9.66 19.95
CA ARG A 133 -8.21 9.86 19.81
C ARG A 133 -7.42 8.67 20.37
N ARG A 134 -7.47 7.49 19.75
CA ARG A 134 -6.44 6.47 19.99
C ARG A 134 -5.19 6.90 19.26
N SER A 135 -4.35 7.66 19.95
CA SER A 135 -2.95 7.90 19.58
C SER A 135 -2.34 6.56 19.16
N PRO A 136 -1.92 6.40 17.90
CA PRO A 136 -1.26 5.19 17.43
C PRO A 136 -0.11 4.76 18.37
N PHE A 137 0.08 3.45 18.55
CA PHE A 137 1.08 2.89 19.48
C PHE A 137 2.48 3.52 19.32
N TYR A 138 2.88 3.79 18.08
CA TYR A 138 4.16 4.41 17.78
C TYR A 138 4.32 5.81 18.40
N TRP A 139 3.25 6.61 18.54
CA TRP A 139 3.32 7.92 19.21
C TRP A 139 3.57 7.80 20.70
N ARG A 140 3.06 6.73 21.34
CA ARG A 140 3.32 6.44 22.75
C ARG A 140 4.77 6.04 22.98
N TRP A 141 5.34 5.26 22.05
CA TRP A 141 6.76 4.89 22.07
C TRP A 141 7.69 6.08 21.75
N LEU A 142 7.34 6.91 20.75
CA LEU A 142 8.07 8.14 20.41
C LEU A 142 8.09 9.16 21.57
N GLY A 143 7.04 9.20 22.39
CA GLY A 143 6.98 10.04 23.59
C GLY A 143 7.91 9.60 24.73
N MET A 144 8.45 8.37 24.68
CA MET A 144 9.44 7.88 25.66
C MET A 144 10.88 8.27 25.30
N LEU A 145 11.13 8.74 24.08
CA LEU A 145 12.44 9.20 23.66
C LEU A 145 12.73 10.57 24.29
N PRO A 146 13.94 10.83 24.83
CA PRO A 146 14.28 12.12 25.42
C PRO A 146 14.08 13.22 24.37
N THR A 147 13.07 14.05 24.61
CA THR A 147 12.63 15.11 23.70
C THR A 147 13.53 16.33 23.89
N GLY A 148 14.72 16.27 23.31
CA GLY A 148 15.54 17.45 23.10
C GLY A 148 14.85 18.46 22.19
N ARG A 149 15.33 19.71 22.23
CA ARG A 149 14.77 20.94 21.63
C ARG A 149 14.42 20.89 20.11
N ARG A 150 14.69 19.78 19.39
CA ARG A 150 14.32 19.57 17.98
C ARG A 150 14.45 18.09 17.53
N ASN A 151 13.49 17.23 17.88
CA ASN A 151 13.49 15.84 17.43
C ASN A 151 13.06 15.73 15.95
N ARG A 152 14.06 15.74 15.05
CA ARG A 152 13.91 15.64 13.59
C ARG A 152 13.09 14.42 13.15
N MET A 153 13.14 13.31 13.88
CA MET A 153 12.36 12.10 13.59
C MET A 153 10.85 12.32 13.78
N VAL A 154 10.48 13.00 14.87
CA VAL A 154 9.07 13.31 15.18
C VAL A 154 8.50 14.27 14.13
N GLU A 155 9.27 15.28 13.74
CA GLU A 155 8.89 16.21 12.67
C GLU A 155 8.67 15.47 11.34
N SER A 156 9.61 14.62 10.92
CA SER A 156 9.44 13.86 9.66
C SER A 156 8.23 12.93 9.66
N LEU A 157 7.96 12.26 10.79
CA LEU A 157 6.80 11.37 10.91
C LEU A 157 5.48 12.15 10.88
N ARG A 158 5.44 13.34 11.50
CA ARG A 158 4.27 14.21 11.46
C ARG A 158 4.01 14.72 10.05
N THR A 159 5.04 15.15 9.32
CA THR A 159 4.90 15.57 7.91
C THR A 159 4.40 14.42 7.03
N GLN A 160 4.94 13.21 7.21
CA GLN A 160 4.49 12.01 6.49
C GLN A 160 3.01 11.68 6.76
N GLN A 161 2.57 11.78 8.02
CA GLN A 161 1.16 11.57 8.36
C GLN A 161 0.25 12.61 7.73
N MET A 162 0.68 13.87 7.71
CA MET A 162 -0.08 14.94 7.07
C MET A 162 -0.21 14.68 5.57
N ILE A 163 0.89 14.39 4.87
CA ILE A 163 0.88 14.09 3.42
C ILE A 163 -0.01 12.88 3.12
N ASN A 164 0.13 11.78 3.87
CA ASN A 164 -0.69 10.59 3.70
C ASN A 164 -2.19 10.87 3.94
N THR A 165 -2.50 11.72 4.92
CA THR A 165 -3.90 12.13 5.17
C THR A 165 -4.44 12.91 3.98
N ILE A 166 -3.71 13.91 3.50
CA ILE A 166 -4.10 14.73 2.33
C ILE A 166 -4.31 13.82 1.10
N GLN A 167 -3.36 12.93 0.80
CA GLN A 167 -3.46 12.01 -0.34
C GLN A 167 -4.72 11.14 -0.28
N ARG A 168 -5.06 10.59 0.88
CA ARG A 168 -6.28 9.80 1.07
C ARG A 168 -7.56 10.59 0.78
N TYR A 169 -7.63 11.83 1.23
CA TYR A 169 -8.77 12.71 0.93
C TYR A 169 -8.85 13.08 -0.56
N VAL A 170 -7.72 13.38 -1.19
CA VAL A 170 -7.66 13.69 -2.63
C VAL A 170 -8.13 12.51 -3.47
N VAL A 171 -7.63 11.31 -3.21
CA VAL A 171 -8.05 10.08 -3.91
C VAL A 171 -9.53 9.78 -3.66
N ASP A 172 -10.02 9.99 -2.45
CA ASP A 172 -11.44 9.81 -2.10
C ASP A 172 -12.37 10.79 -2.83
N ILE A 173 -11.93 12.03 -3.05
CA ILE A 173 -12.67 13.02 -3.84
C ILE A 173 -12.63 12.66 -5.33
N LEU A 174 -11.45 12.37 -5.88
CA LEU A 174 -11.27 12.03 -7.30
C LEU A 174 -12.11 10.81 -7.72
N VAL A 175 -12.04 9.72 -6.95
CA VAL A 175 -12.85 8.53 -7.23
C VAL A 175 -14.33 8.77 -6.92
N GLY A 176 -14.64 9.68 -5.99
CA GLY A 176 -16.02 10.06 -5.69
C GLY A 176 -16.75 10.70 -6.86
N VAL A 177 -16.01 11.40 -7.74
CA VAL A 177 -16.51 12.05 -8.97
C VAL A 177 -16.50 11.09 -10.17
N SER A 178 -15.66 10.05 -10.14
CA SER A 178 -15.54 9.08 -11.24
C SER A 178 -16.71 8.08 -11.29
N PRO A 179 -16.96 7.42 -12.45
CA PRO A 179 -18.01 6.40 -12.56
C PRO A 179 -17.80 5.19 -11.62
N VAL A 180 -16.57 5.01 -11.12
CA VAL A 180 -16.22 3.95 -10.16
C VAL A 180 -16.64 4.30 -8.73
N GLY A 181 -17.06 5.54 -8.47
CA GLY A 181 -17.52 6.00 -7.15
C GLY A 181 -18.72 5.21 -6.62
N GLY A 182 -19.60 4.71 -7.50
CA GLY A 182 -20.72 3.85 -7.10
C GLY A 182 -20.27 2.49 -6.55
N LEU A 183 -19.34 1.82 -7.24
CA LEU A 183 -18.77 0.54 -6.82
C LEU A 183 -18.01 0.69 -5.49
N ARG A 184 -17.19 1.74 -5.37
CA ARG A 184 -16.46 2.07 -4.14
C ARG A 184 -17.39 2.20 -2.93
N ARG A 185 -18.49 2.95 -3.05
CA ARG A 185 -19.48 3.13 -1.97
C ARG A 185 -20.13 1.81 -1.56
N SER A 186 -20.41 0.93 -2.51
CA SER A 186 -20.96 -0.40 -2.24
C SER A 186 -19.98 -1.27 -1.44
N ILE A 187 -18.71 -1.31 -1.85
CA ILE A 187 -17.66 -2.07 -1.14
C ILE A 187 -17.41 -1.47 0.25
N GLN A 188 -17.31 -0.14 0.37
CA GLN A 188 -17.18 0.55 1.65
C GLN A 188 -18.33 0.20 2.61
N ARG A 189 -19.57 0.16 2.12
CA ARG A 189 -20.74 -0.18 2.94
C ARG A 189 -20.63 -1.60 3.52
N ILE A 190 -20.08 -2.54 2.75
CA ILE A 190 -19.85 -3.93 3.21
C ILE A 190 -18.69 -3.97 4.22
N MET A 191 -17.56 -3.31 3.91
CA MET A 191 -16.34 -3.34 4.75
C MET A 191 -16.52 -2.64 6.09
N PHE A 192 -17.30 -1.55 6.13
CA PHE A 192 -17.40 -0.64 7.25
C PHE A 192 -18.79 -0.62 7.90
N ARG A 193 -19.57 -1.72 7.78
CA ARG A 193 -20.84 -1.94 8.49
C ARG A 193 -20.69 -1.64 10.00
N GLY A 194 -21.01 -0.42 10.42
CA GLY A 194 -20.97 0.02 11.82
C GLY A 194 -19.93 1.09 12.21
N SER A 195 -19.01 1.48 11.32
CA SER A 195 -18.07 2.59 11.58
C SER A 195 -18.51 3.85 10.84
N SER A 196 -18.52 5.00 11.51
CA SER A 196 -18.88 6.30 10.91
C SER A 196 -17.78 6.80 9.98
N THR A 197 -17.60 6.11 8.86
CA THR A 197 -16.84 6.61 7.72
C THR A 197 -17.68 7.64 6.99
N LEU A 198 -17.05 8.63 6.34
CA LEU A 198 -17.70 9.71 5.59
C LEU A 198 -18.32 9.19 4.27
N ILE A 199 -19.11 8.11 4.36
CA ILE A 199 -19.72 7.41 3.22
C ILE A 199 -20.67 8.36 2.46
N SER A 200 -21.21 9.38 3.13
CA SER A 200 -22.23 10.31 2.60
C SER A 200 -21.79 11.78 2.53
N GLY A 201 -20.54 12.13 2.87
CA GLY A 201 -20.10 13.52 2.80
C GLY A 201 -19.91 13.98 1.35
N THR A 202 -20.52 15.09 0.95
CA THR A 202 -20.18 15.77 -0.31
C THR A 202 -18.70 16.17 -0.30
N PRO A 203 -18.05 16.32 -1.48
CA PRO A 203 -16.64 16.73 -1.57
C PRO A 203 -16.32 17.98 -0.72
N ALA A 204 -17.25 18.92 -0.63
CA ALA A 204 -17.15 20.12 0.20
C ALA A 204 -17.05 19.82 1.71
N VAL A 205 -17.83 18.86 2.24
CA VAL A 205 -17.75 18.45 3.65
C VAL A 205 -16.41 17.77 3.94
N LYS A 206 -15.90 16.98 2.99
CA LYS A 206 -14.60 16.32 3.11
C LYS A 206 -13.45 17.33 3.13
N LEU A 207 -13.50 18.38 2.29
CA LEU A 207 -12.54 19.48 2.31
C LEU A 207 -12.56 20.24 3.65
N ARG A 208 -13.75 20.50 4.21
CA ARG A 208 -13.88 21.16 5.52
C ARG A 208 -13.30 20.34 6.68
N LEU A 209 -13.31 19.01 6.58
CA LEU A 209 -12.71 18.13 7.59
C LEU A 209 -11.19 17.95 7.42
N MET A 210 -10.65 18.34 6.26
CA MET A 210 -9.21 18.30 5.99
C MET A 210 -8.48 19.56 6.50
N LEU A 211 -9.17 20.71 6.54
CA LEU A 211 -8.69 21.99 7.07
C LEU A 211 -8.83 22.06 8.60
#